data_AF-A0A8B9XUX7-F1
#
_entry.id   AF-A0A8B9XUX7-F1
#
_cell.length_a   1.000
_cell.length_b   1.000
_cell.length_c   1.000
_cell.angle_alpha   90.00
_cell.angle_beta   90.00
_cell.angle_gamma   90.00
#
_symmetry.space_group_name_H-M   'P 1'
#
loop_
_entity.id
_entity.type
_entity.pdbx_description
1 polymer ?
#
loop_
_entity_poly.entity_id
_entity_poly.type
_entity_poly.pdbx_seq_one_letter_code
_entity_poly.pdbx_strand_id
1 'polypeptide(L)'
;MSASAATGVFVLSLSAIPVTYVFNHLAAQHDSWTIVGAAAVVLLLVALLARVLVKRKPPRDPLFYVYAVFGFTSVVNLIIGLEQDGIIDGFMTHYLREIALDCPAELCRLYTQFQEPYLKDPAAYPKIQMLAYLFYSVPYFVIALYGLVVPGCFWMPDITLIHAGGLAQAQFSHIGASLHARTACVYICHFIKERTNPYPHFILQNNP
;
A
#
# COMPACT_ATOMS: atom_id res chain seq x y z
N MET A 1 18.75 -5.36 20.36
CA MET A 1 18.50 -4.01 19.79
C MET A 1 18.54 -2.98 20.92
N SER A 2 19.19 -1.83 20.75
CA SER A 2 19.05 -0.74 21.72
C SER A 2 17.64 -0.14 21.58
N ALA A 3 16.89 -0.02 22.67
CA ALA A 3 15.53 0.51 22.69
C ALA A 3 15.41 1.85 21.89
N SER A 4 16.45 2.69 21.90
CA SER A 4 16.45 3.98 21.18
C SER A 4 16.30 3.87 19.66
N ALA A 5 16.85 2.83 19.01
CA ALA A 5 16.78 2.70 17.55
C ALA A 5 15.39 2.24 17.09
N ALA A 6 14.77 1.33 17.83
CA ALA A 6 13.40 0.89 17.56
C ALA A 6 12.39 2.03 17.76
N THR A 7 12.55 2.82 18.83
CA THR A 7 11.76 4.04 19.05
C THR A 7 11.96 5.05 17.91
N GLY A 8 13.19 5.22 17.42
CA GLY A 8 13.48 6.09 16.28
C GLY A 8 12.76 5.68 14.99
N VAL A 9 12.74 4.37 14.68
CA VAL A 9 12.00 3.86 13.51
C VAL A 9 10.49 4.01 13.68
N PHE A 10 9.96 3.77 14.88
CA PHE A 10 8.54 3.99 15.16
C PHE A 10 8.13 5.45 14.96
N VAL A 11 8.92 6.40 15.46
CA VAL A 11 8.68 7.84 15.26
C VAL A 11 8.83 8.23 13.79
N LEU A 12 9.79 7.63 13.07
CA LEU A 12 9.94 7.81 11.63
C LEU A 12 8.69 7.34 10.86
N SER A 13 8.11 6.19 11.23
CA SER A 13 6.84 5.72 10.65
C SER A 13 5.68 6.68 10.88
N LEU A 14 5.57 7.28 12.08
CA LEU A 14 4.52 8.26 12.38
C LEU A 14 4.69 9.57 11.61
N SER A 15 5.91 9.91 11.18
CA SER A 15 6.16 11.06 10.30
C SER A 15 5.49 10.91 8.92
N ALA A 16 5.00 9.73 8.55
CA ALA A 16 4.21 9.53 7.35
C ALA A 16 2.97 10.45 7.30
N ILE A 17 2.35 10.74 8.44
CA ILE A 17 1.12 11.56 8.53
C ILE A 17 1.36 13.02 8.05
N PRO A 18 2.32 13.78 8.61
CA PRO A 18 2.62 15.11 8.10
C PRO A 18 3.25 15.07 6.69
N VAL A 19 4.01 14.02 6.36
CA VAL A 19 4.64 13.89 5.04
C VAL A 19 3.60 13.74 3.93
N THR A 20 2.59 12.87 4.09
CA THR A 20 1.53 12.71 3.09
C THR A 20 0.72 13.99 2.93
N TYR A 21 0.37 14.66 4.04
CA TYR A 21 -0.35 15.94 3.98
C TYR A 21 0.40 17.01 3.18
N VAL A 22 1.69 17.22 3.46
CA VAL A 22 2.53 18.16 2.71
C VAL A 22 2.67 17.73 1.25
N PHE A 23 2.88 16.43 1.02
CA PHE A 23 3.00 15.87 -0.32
C PHE A 23 1.74 16.11 -1.16
N ASN A 24 0.55 15.95 -0.59
CA ASN A 24 -0.70 16.21 -1.29
C ASN A 24 -0.88 17.69 -1.64
N HIS A 25 -0.45 18.61 -0.78
CA HIS A 25 -0.48 20.03 -1.08
C HIS A 25 0.48 20.40 -2.23
N LEU A 26 1.66 19.78 -2.27
CA LEU A 26 2.62 19.95 -3.36
C LEU A 26 2.11 19.31 -4.66
N ALA A 27 1.54 18.11 -4.58
CA ALA A 27 0.97 17.40 -5.72
C ALA A 27 -0.18 18.17 -6.39
N ALA A 28 -0.93 18.97 -5.62
CA ALA A 28 -1.98 19.83 -6.17
C ALA A 28 -1.47 20.96 -7.08
N GLN A 29 -0.17 21.27 -7.07
CA GLN A 29 0.43 22.39 -7.81
C GLN A 29 1.33 21.95 -8.98
N HIS A 30 1.51 20.65 -9.20
CA HIS A 30 2.61 20.10 -10.01
C HIS A 30 2.17 18.94 -10.93
N ASP A 31 2.85 18.76 -12.07
CA ASP A 31 2.56 17.74 -13.10
C ASP A 31 2.83 16.28 -12.64
N SER A 32 2.15 15.28 -13.21
CA SER A 32 2.22 13.87 -12.79
C SER A 32 3.64 13.27 -12.70
N TRP A 33 4.57 13.64 -13.59
CA TRP A 33 5.97 13.18 -13.55
C TRP A 33 6.74 13.70 -12.34
N THR A 34 6.43 14.92 -11.91
CA THR A 34 7.07 15.52 -10.73
C THR A 34 6.54 14.92 -9.43
N ILE A 35 5.29 14.42 -9.43
CA ILE A 35 4.72 13.67 -8.30
C ILE A 35 5.49 12.37 -8.08
N VAL A 36 5.80 11.63 -9.15
CA VAL A 36 6.63 10.40 -9.07
C VAL A 36 8.04 10.72 -8.57
N GLY A 37 8.65 11.78 -9.10
CA GLY A 37 9.98 12.24 -8.65
C GLY A 37 9.99 12.63 -7.17
N ALA A 38 8.97 13.38 -6.71
CA ALA A 38 8.82 13.78 -5.33
C ALA A 38 8.61 12.57 -4.40
N ALA A 39 7.82 11.58 -4.82
CA ALA A 39 7.64 10.33 -4.06
C ALA A 39 8.97 9.57 -3.89
N ALA A 40 9.78 9.48 -4.95
CA ALA A 40 11.10 8.88 -4.88
C ALA A 40 12.04 9.65 -3.93
N VAL A 41 12.00 10.99 -3.97
CA VAL A 41 12.78 11.84 -3.04
C VAL A 41 12.34 11.63 -1.59
N VAL A 42 11.04 11.52 -1.31
CA VAL A 42 10.52 11.22 0.03
C VAL A 42 11.05 9.87 0.53
N LEU A 43 11.01 8.82 -0.29
CA LEU A 43 11.55 7.51 0.08
C LEU A 43 13.07 7.56 0.34
N LEU A 44 13.82 8.30 -0.48
CA LEU A 44 15.25 8.52 -0.27
C LEU A 44 15.53 9.29 1.04
N LEU A 45 14.75 10.34 1.33
CA LEU A 45 14.87 11.11 2.57
C LEU A 45 14.57 10.25 3.79
N VAL A 46 13.54 9.41 3.74
CA VAL A 46 13.20 8.46 4.82
C VAL A 46 14.35 7.47 5.02
N ALA A 47 14.94 6.93 3.95
CA ALA A 47 16.10 6.04 4.05
C ALA A 47 17.33 6.74 4.64
N LEU A 48 17.56 8.01 4.28
CA LEU A 48 18.64 8.83 4.85
C LEU A 48 18.40 9.17 6.32
N LEU A 49 17.17 9.52 6.71
CA LEU A 49 16.78 9.78 8.09
C LEU A 49 16.91 8.52 8.94
N ALA A 50 16.52 7.36 8.42
CA ALA A 50 16.77 6.07 9.06
C ALA A 50 18.28 5.84 9.27
N ARG A 51 19.14 6.17 8.30
CA ARG A 51 20.60 6.12 8.49
C ARG A 51 21.09 7.09 9.57
N VAL A 52 20.59 8.32 9.59
CA VAL A 52 20.99 9.35 10.57
C VAL A 52 20.57 8.95 11.99
N LEU A 53 19.34 8.46 12.18
CA LEU A 53 18.81 8.01 13.46
C LEU A 53 19.66 6.90 14.08
N VAL A 54 20.31 6.09 13.25
CA VAL A 54 21.07 4.94 13.72
C VAL A 54 22.59 5.18 13.73
N LYS A 55 23.09 6.36 13.31
CA LYS A 55 24.53 6.72 13.34
C LYS A 55 25.18 6.55 14.71
N ARG A 56 24.42 6.69 15.81
CA ARG A 56 24.94 6.51 17.19
C ARG A 56 25.29 5.04 17.50
N LYS A 57 24.62 4.07 16.87
CA LYS A 57 24.87 2.62 16.97
C LYS A 57 24.40 1.92 15.69
N PRO A 58 25.16 2.02 14.57
CA PRO A 58 24.72 1.50 13.28
C PRO A 58 24.39 0.00 13.41
N PRO A 59 23.23 -0.48 12.92
CA PRO A 59 22.97 -1.90 12.87
C PRO A 59 23.99 -2.52 11.93
N ARG A 60 24.48 -3.71 12.27
CA ARG A 60 25.42 -4.43 11.39
C ARG A 60 24.74 -4.90 10.10
N ASP A 61 23.42 -5.03 10.10
CA ASP A 61 22.67 -5.64 9.01
C ASP A 61 21.89 -4.59 8.19
N PRO A 62 22.13 -4.50 6.87
CA PRO A 62 21.46 -3.54 5.99
C PRO A 62 19.93 -3.76 5.89
N LEU A 63 19.46 -4.98 6.22
CA LEU A 63 18.05 -5.34 6.32
C LEU A 63 17.26 -4.44 7.26
N PHE A 64 17.88 -3.93 8.33
CA PHE A 64 17.22 -3.01 9.27
C PHE A 64 16.62 -1.79 8.57
N TYR A 65 17.34 -1.21 7.60
CA TYR A 65 16.88 -0.04 6.87
C TYR A 65 15.73 -0.38 5.93
N VAL A 66 15.75 -1.58 5.32
CA VAL A 66 14.64 -2.07 4.48
C VAL A 66 13.37 -2.20 5.30
N TYR A 67 13.45 -2.76 6.50
CA TYR A 67 12.30 -2.85 7.41
C TYR A 67 11.83 -1.50 7.95
N ALA A 68 12.73 -0.54 8.14
CA ALA A 68 12.34 0.82 8.49
C ALA A 68 11.54 1.49 7.37
N VAL A 69 11.94 1.27 6.10
CA VAL A 69 11.16 1.73 4.94
C VAL A 69 9.82 1.02 4.87
N PHE A 70 9.75 -0.31 5.08
CA PHE A 70 8.48 -1.04 5.16
C PHE A 70 7.58 -0.53 6.30
N GLY A 71 8.14 -0.18 7.46
CA GLY A 71 7.39 0.41 8.56
C GLY A 71 6.85 1.81 8.23
N PHE A 72 7.53 2.59 7.38
CA PHE A 72 7.03 3.88 6.91
C PHE A 72 5.94 3.68 5.85
N THR A 73 6.19 2.81 4.86
CA THR A 73 5.23 2.55 3.79
C THR A 73 3.95 1.92 4.30
N SER A 74 3.98 1.13 5.39
CA SER A 74 2.76 0.59 6.02
C SER A 74 1.81 1.67 6.54
N VAL A 75 2.35 2.76 7.13
CA VAL A 75 1.52 3.87 7.62
C VAL A 75 0.96 4.69 6.46
N VAL A 76 1.75 4.93 5.41
CA VAL A 76 1.27 5.57 4.17
C VAL A 76 0.15 4.74 3.54
N ASN A 77 0.33 3.43 3.49
CA ASN A 77 -0.65 2.47 2.98
C ASN A 77 -1.96 2.47 3.79
N LEU A 78 -1.87 2.55 5.12
CA LEU A 78 -3.04 2.76 5.97
C LEU A 78 -3.76 4.09 5.65
N ILE A 79 -3.03 5.19 5.49
CA ILE A 79 -3.59 6.51 5.13
C ILE A 79 -4.31 6.43 3.78
N ILE A 80 -3.67 5.82 2.77
CA ILE A 80 -4.28 5.60 1.45
C ILE A 80 -5.58 4.80 1.55
N GLY A 81 -5.59 3.71 2.33
CA GLY A 81 -6.80 2.90 2.54
C GLY A 81 -7.93 3.70 3.18
N LEU A 82 -7.63 4.48 4.23
CA LEU A 82 -8.63 5.33 4.90
C LEU A 82 -9.19 6.43 3.99
N GLU A 83 -8.39 6.93 3.05
CA GLU A 83 -8.80 7.97 2.11
C GLU A 83 -9.63 7.42 0.95
N GLN A 84 -9.25 6.24 0.42
CA GLN A 84 -10.07 5.53 -0.56
C GLN A 84 -11.44 5.13 0.00
N ASP A 85 -11.51 4.79 1.29
CA ASP A 85 -12.77 4.51 2.00
C ASP A 85 -13.58 5.79 2.33
N GLY A 86 -13.07 6.98 1.98
CA GLY A 86 -13.73 8.28 2.20
C GLY A 86 -13.87 8.66 3.68
N ILE A 87 -12.96 8.18 4.53
CA ILE A 87 -12.94 8.43 5.98
C ILE A 87 -12.14 9.70 6.29
N ILE A 88 -10.97 9.84 5.65
CA ILE A 88 -10.11 11.03 5.71
C ILE A 88 -10.03 11.64 4.32
N ASP A 89 -9.84 12.95 4.24
CA ASP A 89 -9.64 13.66 2.98
C ASP A 89 -8.51 14.67 3.16
N GLY A 90 -7.73 14.89 2.11
CA GLY A 90 -6.67 15.88 2.05
C GLY A 90 -5.28 15.34 2.35
N PHE A 91 -5.08 14.02 2.45
CA PHE A 91 -3.75 13.43 2.71
C PHE A 91 -3.10 12.86 1.45
N MET A 92 -3.87 12.33 0.51
CA MET A 92 -3.45 11.69 -0.74
C MET A 92 -4.49 11.88 -1.86
N THR A 93 -5.48 12.76 -1.70
CA THR A 93 -6.60 12.97 -2.63
C THR A 93 -6.15 13.21 -4.06
N HIS A 94 -5.16 14.09 -4.27
CA HIS A 94 -4.67 14.41 -5.62
C HIS A 94 -3.89 13.24 -6.21
N TYR A 95 -3.02 12.60 -5.42
CA TYR A 95 -2.27 11.42 -5.84
C TYR A 95 -3.18 10.27 -6.25
N LEU A 96 -4.22 10.00 -5.45
CA LEU A 96 -5.21 8.97 -5.74
C LEU A 96 -6.07 9.31 -6.96
N ARG A 97 -6.41 10.58 -7.14
CA ARG A 97 -7.14 11.05 -8.31
C ARG A 97 -6.33 10.88 -9.59
N GLU A 98 -5.05 11.23 -9.59
CA GLU A 98 -4.14 11.03 -10.73
C GLU A 98 -4.04 9.54 -11.09
N ILE A 99 -3.88 8.66 -10.11
CA ILE A 99 -3.73 7.21 -10.35
C ILE A 99 -5.04 6.55 -10.77
N ALA A 100 -6.17 6.93 -10.15
CA ALA A 100 -7.46 6.28 -10.38
C ALA A 100 -8.23 6.85 -11.58
N LEU A 101 -8.06 8.15 -11.89
CA LEU A 101 -8.87 8.86 -12.88
C LEU A 101 -8.09 9.37 -14.09
N ASP A 102 -6.76 9.56 -14.00
CA ASP A 102 -6.02 10.31 -15.03
C ASP A 102 -4.69 9.68 -15.48
N CYS A 103 -4.55 8.36 -15.42
CA CYS A 103 -3.43 7.71 -16.10
C CYS A 103 -3.63 7.84 -17.62
N PRO A 104 -2.81 8.61 -18.37
CA PRO A 104 -2.99 8.86 -19.80
C PRO A 104 -2.60 7.64 -20.66
N ALA A 105 -2.25 6.53 -20.04
CA ALA A 105 -2.10 5.25 -20.71
C ALA A 105 -3.49 4.70 -21.04
N GLU A 106 -3.88 4.77 -22.31
CA GLU A 106 -5.02 4.04 -22.88
C GLU A 106 -5.06 2.58 -22.39
N LEU A 107 -3.88 1.99 -22.16
CA LEU A 107 -3.64 0.68 -21.60
C LEU A 107 -4.23 0.48 -20.19
N CYS A 108 -4.18 1.49 -19.31
CA CYS A 108 -4.70 1.38 -17.94
C CYS A 108 -6.24 1.45 -17.95
N ARG A 109 -6.83 2.34 -18.76
CA ARG A 109 -8.29 2.38 -18.99
C ARG A 109 -8.80 1.09 -19.63
N LEU A 110 -8.11 0.59 -20.65
CA LEU A 110 -8.42 -0.69 -21.30
C LEU A 110 -8.28 -1.86 -20.33
N TYR A 111 -7.26 -1.88 -19.47
CA TYR A 111 -7.08 -2.93 -18.47
C TYR A 111 -8.19 -2.91 -17.41
N THR A 112 -8.54 -1.74 -16.87
CA THR A 112 -9.65 -1.59 -15.92
C THR A 112 -11.02 -1.87 -16.57
N GLN A 113 -11.17 -1.62 -17.87
CA GLN A 113 -12.43 -1.83 -18.58
C GLN A 113 -12.63 -3.28 -19.06
N PHE A 114 -11.58 -3.94 -19.54
CA PHE A 114 -11.67 -5.27 -20.15
C PHE A 114 -11.10 -6.40 -19.29
N GLN A 115 -10.12 -6.13 -18.42
CA GLN A 115 -9.46 -7.17 -17.64
C GLN A 115 -9.97 -7.23 -16.19
N GLU A 116 -10.07 -6.07 -15.53
CA GLU A 116 -10.40 -6.00 -14.10
C GLU A 116 -11.45 -4.93 -13.76
N PRO A 117 -12.70 -5.09 -14.24
CA PRO A 117 -13.81 -4.18 -13.93
C PRO A 117 -14.10 -4.03 -12.43
N TYR A 118 -13.60 -4.94 -11.59
CA TYR A 118 -13.73 -4.96 -10.14
C TYR A 118 -12.93 -3.88 -9.39
N LEU A 119 -12.00 -3.20 -10.07
CA LEU A 119 -11.26 -2.05 -9.54
C LEU A 119 -12.12 -0.79 -9.43
N LYS A 120 -13.33 -0.78 -10.01
CA LYS A 120 -14.32 0.30 -9.90
C LYS A 120 -15.18 0.25 -8.63
N ASP A 121 -15.01 -0.80 -7.83
CA ASP A 121 -15.78 -1.06 -6.61
C ASP A 121 -15.23 -0.18 -5.46
N PRO A 122 -16.07 0.29 -4.51
CA PRO A 122 -15.68 1.32 -3.55
C PRO A 122 -14.60 0.87 -2.56
N ALA A 123 -14.34 -0.44 -2.42
CA ALA A 123 -13.22 -1.00 -1.67
C ALA A 123 -12.05 -1.39 -2.61
N ALA A 124 -11.44 -0.40 -3.26
CA ALA A 124 -10.35 -0.61 -4.23
C ALA A 124 -9.01 -0.99 -3.56
N TYR A 125 -8.75 -0.46 -2.36
CA TYR A 125 -7.48 -0.61 -1.66
C TYR A 125 -7.05 -2.08 -1.44
N PRO A 126 -7.91 -2.94 -0.86
CA PRO A 126 -7.54 -4.33 -0.57
C PRO A 126 -7.31 -5.14 -1.85
N LYS A 127 -8.02 -4.79 -2.93
CA LYS A 127 -7.95 -5.49 -4.22
C LYS A 127 -6.68 -5.14 -4.98
N ILE A 128 -6.32 -3.86 -5.06
CA ILE A 128 -5.05 -3.40 -5.66
C ILE A 128 -3.87 -4.02 -4.92
N GLN A 129 -3.94 -4.06 -3.60
CA GLN A 129 -2.90 -4.65 -2.78
C GLN A 129 -2.79 -6.16 -3.03
N MET A 130 -3.91 -6.90 -3.10
CA MET A 130 -3.93 -8.33 -3.43
C MET A 130 -3.36 -8.62 -4.82
N LEU A 131 -3.64 -7.78 -5.81
CA LEU A 131 -3.10 -7.91 -7.17
C LEU A 131 -1.59 -7.65 -7.21
N ALA A 132 -1.13 -6.60 -6.53
CA ALA A 132 0.30 -6.32 -6.37
C ALA A 132 1.02 -7.50 -5.70
N TYR A 133 0.38 -8.17 -4.74
CA TYR A 133 0.91 -9.40 -4.15
C TYR A 133 1.03 -10.54 -5.13
N LEU A 134 0.07 -10.73 -6.03
CA LEU A 134 0.16 -11.78 -7.03
C LEU A 134 1.39 -11.56 -7.92
N PHE A 135 1.58 -10.33 -8.41
CA PHE A 135 2.73 -9.99 -9.27
C PHE A 135 4.07 -10.00 -8.54
N TYR A 136 4.12 -9.67 -7.24
CA TYR A 136 5.36 -9.68 -6.46
C TYR A 136 5.72 -11.06 -5.89
N SER A 137 4.73 -11.86 -5.50
CA SER A 137 4.96 -13.15 -4.81
C SER A 137 5.28 -14.27 -5.80
N VAL A 138 4.68 -14.26 -7.00
CA VAL A 138 4.98 -15.26 -8.04
C VAL A 138 6.46 -15.31 -8.43
N PRO A 139 7.14 -14.20 -8.77
CA PRO A 139 8.57 -14.24 -9.08
C PRO A 139 9.42 -14.64 -7.86
N TYR A 140 9.01 -14.25 -6.64
CA TYR A 140 9.66 -14.73 -5.42
C TYR A 140 9.57 -16.26 -5.28
N PHE A 141 8.41 -16.88 -5.51
CA PHE A 141 8.27 -18.34 -5.44
C PHE A 141 9.09 -19.07 -6.50
N VAL A 142 9.26 -18.48 -7.69
CA VAL A 142 10.15 -19.03 -8.73
C VAL A 142 11.62 -18.99 -8.28
N ILE A 143 12.05 -17.86 -7.71
CA ILE A 143 13.40 -17.70 -7.14
C ILE A 143 13.61 -18.65 -5.95
N ALA A 144 12.56 -18.86 -5.15
CA ALA A 144 12.60 -19.77 -4.01
C ALA A 144 12.77 -21.23 -4.44
N LEU A 145 12.01 -21.66 -5.45
CA LEU A 145 12.15 -23.00 -6.04
C LEU A 145 13.57 -23.23 -6.56
N TYR A 146 14.15 -22.22 -7.23
CA TYR A 146 15.55 -22.28 -7.66
C TYR A 146 16.52 -22.45 -6.48
N GLY A 147 16.33 -21.69 -5.40
CA GLY A 147 17.16 -21.78 -4.19
C GLY A 147 17.02 -23.09 -3.41
N LEU A 148 15.91 -23.84 -3.59
CA LEU A 148 15.74 -25.19 -3.06
C LEU A 148 16.45 -26.26 -3.92
N VAL A 149 16.55 -26.04 -5.23
CA VAL A 149 17.16 -26.99 -6.18
C VAL A 149 18.69 -26.85 -6.21
N VAL A 150 19.21 -25.64 -6.01
CA VAL A 150 20.66 -25.36 -6.05
C VAL A 150 21.22 -25.22 -4.62
N PRO A 151 22.12 -26.11 -4.17
CA PRO A 151 22.74 -25.97 -2.86
C PRO A 151 23.69 -24.76 -2.82
N GLY A 152 23.79 -24.10 -1.66
CA GLY A 152 24.70 -22.97 -1.43
C GLY A 152 24.11 -21.57 -1.62
N CYS A 153 22.78 -21.43 -1.68
CA CYS A 153 22.12 -20.12 -1.80
C CYS A 153 22.05 -19.34 -0.47
N PHE A 154 23.17 -18.74 -0.06
CA PHE A 154 23.24 -17.90 1.15
C PHE A 154 22.39 -16.63 1.10
N TRP A 155 21.99 -16.17 -0.10
CA TRP A 155 21.13 -15.01 -0.31
C TRP A 155 19.63 -15.33 -0.08
N MET A 156 19.25 -16.60 -0.09
CA MET A 156 17.86 -17.05 -0.04
C MET A 156 17.16 -16.67 1.29
N PRO A 157 17.78 -16.81 2.47
CA PRO A 157 17.20 -16.32 3.72
C PRO A 157 16.94 -14.81 3.73
N ASP A 158 17.84 -14.01 3.17
CA ASP A 158 17.71 -12.55 3.15
C ASP A 158 16.53 -12.10 2.27
N ILE A 159 16.38 -12.70 1.08
CA ILE A 159 15.24 -12.44 0.18
C ILE A 159 13.93 -12.93 0.81
N THR A 160 13.94 -14.10 1.45
CA THR A 160 12.78 -14.64 2.19
C THR A 160 12.33 -13.69 3.29
N LEU A 161 13.29 -13.15 4.03
CA LEU A 161 13.04 -12.21 5.11
C LEU A 161 12.43 -10.90 4.56
N ILE A 162 13.00 -10.34 3.48
CA ILE A 162 12.43 -9.17 2.78
C ILE A 162 10.99 -9.44 2.31
N HIS A 163 10.74 -10.61 1.71
CA HIS A 163 9.40 -11.00 1.26
C HIS A 163 8.40 -11.10 2.43
N ALA A 164 8.80 -11.72 3.54
CA ALA A 164 7.98 -11.79 4.75
C ALA A 164 7.69 -10.40 5.34
N GLY A 165 8.67 -9.49 5.28
CA GLY A 165 8.50 -8.09 5.67
C GLY A 165 7.49 -7.34 4.80
N GLY A 166 7.58 -7.53 3.49
CA GLY A 166 6.62 -7.00 2.52
C GLY A 166 5.20 -7.51 2.80
N LEU A 167 5.02 -8.81 3.06
CA LEU A 167 3.71 -9.38 3.43
C LEU A 167 3.17 -8.81 4.74
N ALA A 168 4.01 -8.71 5.78
CA ALA A 168 3.62 -8.15 7.08
C ALA A 168 3.17 -6.68 6.96
N GLN A 169 3.86 -5.89 6.13
CA GLN A 169 3.53 -4.49 5.86
C GLN A 169 2.10 -4.29 5.30
N ALA A 170 1.66 -5.14 4.37
CA ALA A 170 0.28 -5.05 3.87
C ALA A 170 -0.75 -5.61 4.81
N GLN A 171 -0.47 -6.72 5.48
CA GLN A 171 -1.41 -7.31 6.43
C GLN A 171 -1.72 -6.31 7.54
N PHE A 172 -0.70 -5.57 8.02
CA PHE A 172 -0.89 -4.46 8.95
C PHE A 172 -1.84 -3.39 8.40
N SER A 173 -1.63 -2.97 7.16
CA SER A 173 -2.45 -1.92 6.52
C SER A 173 -3.89 -2.39 6.29
N HIS A 174 -4.08 -3.66 5.94
CA HIS A 174 -5.37 -4.30 5.74
C HIS A 174 -6.16 -4.44 7.05
N ILE A 175 -5.51 -4.90 8.12
CA ILE A 175 -6.11 -5.00 9.45
C ILE A 175 -6.45 -3.60 9.99
N GLY A 176 -5.55 -2.63 9.81
CA GLY A 176 -5.77 -1.25 10.23
C GLY A 176 -6.99 -0.62 9.55
N ALA A 177 -7.14 -0.81 8.24
CA ALA A 177 -8.32 -0.35 7.50
C ALA A 177 -9.60 -1.10 7.92
N SER A 178 -9.51 -2.40 8.21
CA SER A 178 -10.69 -3.21 8.56
C SER A 178 -11.22 -2.98 9.97
N LEU A 179 -10.41 -2.44 10.90
CA LEU A 179 -10.83 -2.12 12.26
C LEU A 179 -11.72 -0.87 12.36
N HIS A 180 -11.99 -0.18 11.24
CA HIS A 180 -12.75 1.05 11.24
C HIS A 180 -14.28 0.81 11.14
N ALA A 181 -15.05 1.59 11.91
CA ALA A 181 -16.49 1.39 12.09
C ALA A 181 -17.31 1.55 10.79
N ARG A 182 -16.88 2.39 9.85
CA ARG A 182 -17.55 2.52 8.54
C ARG A 182 -17.40 1.28 7.66
N THR A 183 -16.24 0.63 7.67
CA THR A 183 -16.00 -0.61 6.90
C THR A 183 -16.90 -1.72 7.42
N ALA A 184 -17.01 -1.87 8.75
CA ALA A 184 -17.98 -2.79 9.35
C ALA A 184 -19.43 -2.47 8.96
N CYS A 185 -19.81 -1.19 8.91
CA CYS A 185 -21.16 -0.75 8.57
C CYS A 185 -21.53 -1.03 7.10
N VAL A 186 -20.62 -0.82 6.13
CA VAL A 186 -20.85 -1.13 4.70
C VAL A 186 -21.10 -2.62 4.51
N TYR A 187 -20.28 -3.49 5.11
CA TYR A 187 -20.49 -4.95 5.03
C TYR A 187 -21.76 -5.40 5.74
N ILE A 188 -22.08 -4.84 6.91
CA ILE A 188 -23.31 -5.16 7.64
C ILE A 188 -24.54 -4.69 6.87
N CYS A 189 -24.54 -3.49 6.29
CA CYS A 189 -25.64 -3.00 5.46
C CYS A 189 -25.81 -3.82 4.19
N HIS A 190 -24.73 -4.23 3.52
CA HIS A 190 -24.81 -5.11 2.35
C HIS A 190 -25.37 -6.48 2.73
N PHE A 191 -24.88 -7.08 3.81
CA PHE A 191 -25.33 -8.39 4.29
C PHE A 191 -26.79 -8.38 4.76
N ILE A 192 -27.22 -7.31 5.44
CA ILE A 192 -28.63 -7.11 5.79
C ILE A 192 -29.46 -6.97 4.51
N LYS A 193 -29.03 -6.16 3.54
CA LYS A 193 -29.71 -5.98 2.25
C LYS A 193 -29.86 -7.29 1.49
N GLU A 194 -28.86 -8.16 1.50
CA GLU A 194 -28.89 -9.52 0.94
C GLU A 194 -29.83 -10.47 1.71
N ARG A 195 -29.86 -10.38 3.05
CA ARG A 195 -30.76 -11.17 3.90
C ARG A 195 -32.22 -10.73 3.84
N THR A 196 -32.49 -9.45 3.57
CA THR A 196 -33.84 -8.89 3.53
C THR A 196 -34.46 -8.83 2.13
N ASN A 197 -33.72 -9.15 1.06
CA ASN A 197 -34.27 -9.16 -0.29
C ASN A 197 -34.88 -10.54 -0.64
N PRO A 198 -36.21 -10.69 -0.79
CA PRO A 198 -36.83 -11.96 -1.13
C PRO A 198 -36.76 -12.32 -2.63
N TYR A 199 -36.18 -11.46 -3.48
CA TYR A 199 -36.15 -11.66 -4.93
C TYR A 199 -34.76 -11.31 -5.52
N PRO A 200 -33.91 -12.30 -5.85
CA PRO A 200 -32.54 -12.05 -6.31
C PRO A 200 -32.41 -11.69 -7.80
N HIS A 201 -33.51 -11.63 -8.54
CA HIS A 201 -33.50 -11.19 -9.94
C HIS A 201 -34.68 -10.26 -10.13
N PHE A 202 -34.42 -8.98 -10.39
CA PHE A 202 -35.12 -8.12 -11.36
C PHE A 202 -34.74 -6.64 -11.17
N ILE A 203 -34.45 -5.95 -12.29
CA ILE A 203 -34.33 -4.48 -12.51
C ILE A 203 -32.97 -3.89 -12.06
N LEU A 204 -32.08 -3.35 -12.92
CA LEU A 204 -32.25 -2.36 -14.00
C LEU A 204 -31.21 -2.56 -15.13
N GLN A 205 -31.61 -3.24 -16.22
CA GLN A 205 -31.03 -3.01 -17.54
C GLN A 205 -32.14 -2.42 -18.40
N ASN A 206 -32.46 -1.15 -18.14
CA ASN A 206 -33.30 -0.31 -19.00
C ASN A 206 -33.27 1.14 -18.48
N ASN A 207 -32.51 2.00 -19.14
CA ASN A 207 -33.02 3.28 -19.64
C ASN A 207 -32.12 3.76 -20.80
N PRO A 208 -32.68 4.54 -21.74
CA PRO A 208 -32.41 4.50 -23.19
C PRO A 208 -31.08 5.09 -23.64
#